data_AF-A0A950JH55-F1
#
_entry.id   AF-A0A950JH55-F1
#
_cell.length_a   1.000
_cell.length_b   1.000
_cell.length_c   1.000
_cell.angle_alpha   90.00
_cell.angle_beta   90.00
_cell.angle_gamma   90.00
#
_symmetry.space_group_name_H-M   'P 1'
#
loop_
_entity.id
_entity.type
_entity.pdbx_description
1 polymer ?
#
loop_
_entity_poly.entity_id
_entity_poly.type
_entity_poly.pdbx_seq_one_letter_code
_entity_poly.pdbx_strand_id
1 'polypeptide(L)'
;MDPPRLRLCRDCLRKDSNDLARCAHCGSPRTISLDDTAGLNIAHVDCDAFYAAVEKRDDPSLNDKPLIVGGSGPRGVVATCCYIARTFGVRSAMPMSRARALCPHAVVLPPDMGKYARVGREIRTRMTALTPLVEPLSIDEAFLDLTGCEPSNGAGAAETLV
;
A
#
# COMPACT_ATOMS: atom_id res chain seq x y z
N MET A 1 28.50 -8.63 -21.56
CA MET A 1 27.24 -9.19 -22.05
C MET A 1 26.15 -8.37 -21.40
N ASP A 2 25.25 -7.78 -22.18
CA ASP A 2 24.10 -7.10 -21.61
C ASP A 2 23.22 -8.11 -20.86
N PRO A 3 22.69 -7.76 -19.68
CA PRO A 3 21.80 -8.64 -18.93
C PRO A 3 20.57 -9.00 -19.78
N PRO A 4 20.02 -10.21 -19.61
CA PRO A 4 18.83 -10.63 -20.36
C PRO A 4 17.66 -9.70 -20.01
N ARG A 5 17.14 -8.99 -21.02
CA ARG A 5 15.93 -8.18 -20.88
C ARG A 5 14.74 -9.08 -20.62
N LEU A 6 14.10 -8.92 -19.47
CA LEU A 6 12.82 -9.55 -19.18
C LEU A 6 11.69 -8.60 -19.54
N ARG A 7 10.73 -9.06 -20.34
CA ARG A 7 9.47 -8.33 -20.50
C ARG A 7 8.37 -8.95 -19.66
N LEU A 8 7.63 -8.09 -18.98
CA LEU A 8 6.45 -8.47 -18.20
C LEU A 8 5.21 -7.80 -18.78
N CYS A 9 4.16 -8.59 -19.01
CA CYS A 9 2.84 -8.07 -19.36
C CYS A 9 2.04 -7.72 -18.10
N ARG A 10 1.57 -6.47 -17.99
CA ARG A 10 0.80 -5.99 -16.82
C ARG A 10 -0.63 -6.52 -16.74
N ASP A 11 -1.15 -7.10 -17.82
CA ASP A 11 -2.53 -7.61 -17.85
C ASP A 11 -2.59 -9.12 -17.62
N CYS A 12 -1.57 -9.89 -18.03
CA CYS A 12 -1.57 -11.36 -17.86
C CYS A 12 -0.36 -11.93 -17.11
N LEU A 13 0.54 -11.06 -16.64
CA LEU A 13 1.74 -11.39 -15.86
C LEU A 13 2.71 -12.38 -16.53
N ARG A 14 2.55 -12.65 -17.84
CA ARG A 14 3.52 -13.46 -18.57
C ARG A 14 4.83 -12.73 -18.76
N LYS A 15 5.88 -13.53 -18.60
CA LYS A 15 7.26 -13.21 -18.87
C LYS A 15 7.59 -13.64 -20.30
N ASP A 16 8.28 -12.78 -21.02
CA ASP A 16 8.78 -13.08 -22.34
C ASP A 16 10.17 -12.45 -22.52
N SER A 17 11.01 -13.09 -23.33
CA SER A 17 12.33 -12.59 -23.71
C SER A 17 12.33 -11.94 -25.09
N ASN A 18 11.17 -11.88 -25.77
CA ASN A 18 11.03 -11.27 -27.08
C ASN A 18 10.84 -9.74 -27.05
N ASP A 19 11.30 -9.06 -28.10
CA ASP A 19 11.24 -7.60 -28.23
C ASP A 19 9.90 -7.08 -28.82
N LEU A 20 8.84 -7.88 -28.76
CA LEU A 20 7.62 -7.77 -29.57
C LEU A 20 6.67 -6.55 -29.48
N ALA A 21 6.93 -5.35 -28.97
CA ALA A 21 5.94 -4.25 -28.74
C ALA A 21 4.57 -4.56 -28.02
N ARG A 22 4.06 -5.79 -28.04
CA ARG A 22 2.82 -6.30 -27.47
C ARG A 22 3.08 -7.66 -26.87
N CYS A 23 2.29 -8.04 -25.86
CA CYS A 23 2.37 -9.35 -25.25
C CYS A 23 2.06 -10.46 -26.27
N ALA A 24 2.98 -11.41 -26.46
CA ALA A 24 2.77 -12.56 -27.33
C ALA A 24 1.59 -13.46 -26.91
N HIS A 25 1.17 -13.37 -25.65
CA HIS A 25 0.08 -14.18 -25.12
C HIS A 25 -1.30 -13.53 -25.28
N CYS A 26 -1.47 -12.30 -24.82
CA CYS A 26 -2.79 -11.65 -24.77
C CYS A 26 -2.92 -10.45 -25.72
N GLY A 27 -1.86 -10.09 -26.46
CA GLY A 27 -1.86 -8.95 -27.38
C GLY A 27 -1.85 -7.56 -26.71
N SER A 28 -1.81 -7.51 -25.38
CA SER A 28 -1.79 -6.26 -24.62
C SER A 28 -0.57 -5.40 -24.98
N PRO A 29 -0.75 -4.08 -25.18
CA PRO A 29 0.35 -3.14 -25.33
C PRO A 29 1.00 -2.74 -23.98
N ARG A 30 0.43 -3.16 -22.84
CA ARG A 30 0.91 -2.82 -21.49
C ARG A 30 2.05 -3.77 -21.08
N THR A 31 3.14 -3.71 -21.82
CA THR A 31 4.37 -4.46 -21.51
C THR A 31 5.42 -3.52 -20.95
N ILE A 32 6.14 -3.96 -19.92
CA ILE A 32 7.33 -3.27 -19.41
C ILE A 32 8.57 -4.10 -19.76
N SER A 33 9.68 -3.42 -20.05
CA SER A 33 11.00 -4.04 -20.20
C SER A 33 11.76 -3.78 -18.93
N LEU A 34 12.29 -4.84 -18.34
CA LEU A 34 13.16 -4.79 -17.16
C LEU A 34 14.55 -5.22 -17.61
N ASP A 35 15.46 -4.25 -17.67
CA ASP A 35 16.84 -4.49 -18.11
C ASP A 35 17.65 -5.28 -17.05
N ASP A 36 17.28 -5.13 -15.77
CA ASP A 36 17.88 -5.89 -14.66
C ASP A 36 16.82 -6.27 -13.63
N THR A 37 16.20 -7.44 -13.79
CA THR A 37 15.28 -7.98 -12.77
C THR A 37 15.98 -8.58 -11.57
N ALA A 38 17.27 -8.89 -11.68
CA ALA A 38 18.04 -9.52 -10.61
C ALA A 38 18.45 -8.51 -9.53
N GLY A 39 18.57 -7.22 -9.88
CA GLY A 39 18.92 -6.13 -8.97
C GLY A 39 17.74 -5.44 -8.26
N LEU A 40 16.49 -5.68 -8.67
CA LEU A 40 15.32 -4.95 -8.16
C LEU A 40 14.64 -5.69 -7.00
N ASN A 41 15.35 -5.80 -5.87
CA ASN A 41 14.91 -6.56 -4.70
C ASN A 41 14.46 -5.70 -3.51
N ILE A 42 14.50 -4.38 -3.62
CA ILE A 42 14.02 -3.49 -2.57
C ILE A 42 12.51 -3.29 -2.73
N ALA A 43 11.76 -3.72 -1.72
CA ALA A 43 10.33 -3.49 -1.64
C ALA A 43 10.03 -2.36 -0.65
N HIS A 44 9.12 -1.46 -1.04
CA HIS A 44 8.53 -0.48 -0.14
C HIS A 44 7.10 -0.90 0.17
N VAL A 45 6.78 -1.03 1.46
CA VAL A 45 5.45 -1.43 1.91
C VAL A 45 4.85 -0.31 2.74
N ASP A 46 3.65 0.15 2.36
CA ASP A 46 2.85 1.18 3.03
C ASP A 46 1.41 0.67 3.16
N CYS A 47 0.81 0.74 4.35
CA CYS A 47 -0.55 0.27 4.57
C CYS A 47 -1.60 1.33 4.23
N ASP A 48 -2.50 0.98 3.32
CA ASP A 48 -3.59 1.84 2.88
C ASP A 48 -4.46 2.39 4.02
N ALA A 49 -4.48 3.73 4.15
CA ALA A 49 -5.34 4.45 5.09
C ALA A 49 -5.35 3.82 6.50
N PHE A 50 -4.16 3.44 7.00
CA PHE A 50 -3.95 2.44 8.04
C PHE A 50 -4.92 2.51 9.23
N TYR A 51 -5.05 3.65 9.92
CA TYR A 51 -5.95 3.71 11.09
C TYR A 51 -7.41 3.49 10.71
N ALA A 52 -7.88 4.08 9.60
CA ALA A 52 -9.26 3.89 9.14
C ALA A 52 -9.51 2.45 8.66
N ALA A 53 -8.51 1.80 8.06
CA ALA A 53 -8.60 0.39 7.68
C ALA A 53 -8.69 -0.52 8.92
N VAL A 54 -7.91 -0.24 9.97
CA VAL A 54 -7.99 -0.95 11.25
C VAL A 54 -9.36 -0.78 11.91
N GLU A 55 -9.92 0.43 11.92
CA GLU A 55 -11.26 0.66 12.45
C GLU A 55 -12.34 -0.09 11.67
N LYS A 56 -12.30 -0.06 10.32
CA LYS A 56 -13.27 -0.78 9.48
C LYS A 56 -13.15 -2.30 9.58
N ARG A 57 -11.95 -2.83 9.76
CA ARG A 57 -11.72 -4.26 10.02
C ARG A 57 -12.41 -4.69 11.32
N ASP A 58 -12.30 -3.89 12.36
CA ASP A 58 -12.80 -4.23 13.70
C ASP A 58 -14.31 -3.94 13.87
N ASP A 59 -14.85 -2.97 13.12
CA ASP A 59 -16.28 -2.70 13.03
C ASP A 59 -16.75 -2.68 11.55
N PRO A 60 -17.25 -3.81 11.04
CA PRO A 60 -17.75 -3.92 9.67
C PRO A 60 -18.92 -2.98 9.34
N SER A 61 -19.63 -2.45 10.35
CA SER A 61 -20.71 -1.48 10.13
C SER A 61 -20.21 -0.13 9.57
N LEU A 62 -18.89 0.08 9.56
CA LEU A 62 -18.22 1.25 9.01
C LEU A 62 -17.81 1.09 7.53
N ASN A 63 -17.92 -0.11 6.96
CA ASN A 63 -17.38 -0.42 5.63
C ASN A 63 -17.89 0.53 4.54
N ASP A 64 -19.19 0.79 4.50
CA ASP A 64 -19.82 1.65 3.48
C ASP A 64 -19.95 3.12 3.93
N LYS A 65 -19.36 3.48 5.08
CA LYS A 65 -19.45 4.84 5.62
C LYS A 65 -18.18 5.65 5.33
N PRO A 66 -18.30 6.96 5.07
CA PRO A 66 -17.17 7.86 5.16
C PRO A 66 -16.69 7.91 6.61
N LEU A 67 -15.41 7.61 6.81
CA LEU A 67 -14.78 7.48 8.11
C LEU A 67 -13.55 8.39 8.18
N ILE A 68 -13.47 9.17 9.26
CA ILE A 68 -12.36 10.06 9.57
C ILE A 68 -11.84 9.69 10.96
N VAL A 69 -10.53 9.46 11.07
CA VAL A 69 -9.84 9.34 12.35
C VAL A 69 -9.12 10.66 12.61
N GLY A 70 -9.41 11.34 13.71
CA GLY A 70 -8.85 12.66 13.97
C GLY A 70 -9.17 13.22 15.35
N GLY A 71 -8.44 14.27 15.73
CA GLY A 71 -8.60 14.89 17.05
C GLY A 71 -9.97 15.57 17.22
N SER A 72 -10.61 15.37 18.37
CA SER A 72 -11.92 15.98 18.69
C SER A 72 -11.83 17.45 19.11
N GLY A 73 -10.65 17.95 19.43
CA GLY A 73 -10.44 19.33 19.89
C GLY A 73 -10.63 20.41 18.79
N PRO A 74 -10.76 21.69 19.19
CA PRO A 74 -10.96 22.81 18.25
C PRO A 74 -9.79 23.02 17.28
N ARG A 75 -8.59 22.55 17.64
CA ARG A 75 -7.38 22.53 16.80
C ARG A 75 -7.05 21.14 16.25
N GLY A 76 -8.01 20.21 16.29
CA GLY A 76 -7.83 18.85 15.81
C GLY A 76 -7.62 18.82 14.30
N VAL A 77 -6.81 17.86 13.86
CA VAL A 77 -6.58 17.55 12.44
C VAL A 77 -6.99 16.12 12.14
N VAL A 78 -7.27 15.86 10.86
CA VAL A 78 -7.47 14.50 10.33
C VAL A 78 -6.13 13.76 10.41
N ALA A 79 -6.06 12.72 11.24
CA ALA A 79 -4.92 11.82 11.27
C ALA A 79 -4.90 10.96 9.99
N THR A 80 -6.05 10.35 9.66
CA THR A 80 -6.29 9.68 8.39
C THR A 80 -7.77 9.61 8.08
N CYS A 81 -8.13 9.25 6.86
CA CYS A 81 -9.51 9.05 6.44
C CYS A 81 -9.60 7.94 5.40
N CYS A 82 -10.73 7.22 5.37
CA CYS A 82 -10.95 6.15 4.41
C CYS A 82 -11.16 6.72 3.00
N TYR A 83 -11.04 5.85 1.99
CA TYR A 83 -11.23 6.24 0.59
C TYR A 83 -12.60 6.87 0.30
N ILE A 84 -13.67 6.44 0.97
CA ILE A 84 -15.01 7.05 0.85
C ILE A 84 -14.98 8.50 1.32
N ALA A 85 -14.33 8.82 2.45
CA ALA A 85 -14.20 10.22 2.89
C ALA A 85 -13.32 11.05 1.93
N ARG A 86 -12.32 10.41 1.29
CA ARG A 86 -11.45 11.08 0.30
C ARG A 86 -12.22 11.54 -0.94
N THR A 87 -13.32 10.89 -1.33
CA THR A 87 -14.14 11.35 -2.49
C THR A 87 -14.84 12.67 -2.23
N PHE A 88 -15.11 13.01 -0.96
CA PHE A 88 -15.63 14.31 -0.53
C PHE A 88 -14.55 15.39 -0.35
N GLY A 89 -13.29 15.08 -0.69
CA GLY A 89 -12.18 16.02 -0.59
C GLY A 89 -11.49 16.07 0.77
N VAL A 90 -11.87 15.20 1.72
CA VAL A 90 -11.16 15.07 3.00
C VAL A 90 -9.75 14.49 2.76
N ARG A 91 -8.75 15.00 3.48
CA ARG A 91 -7.33 14.62 3.37
C ARG A 91 -6.68 14.59 4.75
N SER A 92 -5.58 13.84 4.88
CA SER A 92 -4.75 13.86 6.10
C SER A 92 -4.19 15.25 6.36
N ALA A 93 -3.89 15.55 7.63
CA ALA A 93 -3.46 16.86 8.13
C ALA A 93 -4.46 18.02 7.92
N MET A 94 -5.64 17.77 7.34
CA MET A 94 -6.69 18.77 7.19
C MET A 94 -7.26 19.17 8.56
N PRO A 95 -7.55 20.46 8.82
CA PRO A 95 -8.29 20.87 10.01
C PRO A 95 -9.64 20.15 10.11
N MET A 96 -9.98 19.61 11.28
CA MET A 96 -11.21 18.84 11.46
C MET A 96 -12.49 19.66 11.22
N SER A 97 -12.45 20.97 11.44
CA SER A 97 -13.55 21.89 11.09
C SER A 97 -13.84 21.86 9.59
N ARG A 98 -12.79 21.92 8.75
CA ARG A 98 -12.92 21.84 7.28
C ARG A 98 -13.34 20.44 6.84
N ALA A 99 -12.79 19.39 7.45
CA ALA A 99 -13.17 18.02 7.12
C ALA A 99 -14.66 17.74 7.37
N ARG A 100 -15.19 18.22 8.51
CA ARG A 100 -16.63 18.13 8.83
C ARG A 100 -17.51 18.96 7.90
N ALA A 101 -17.03 20.12 7.43
CA ALA A 101 -17.75 20.92 6.44
C ALA A 101 -17.81 20.23 5.07
N LEU A 102 -16.72 19.58 4.64
CA LEU A 102 -16.64 18.84 3.38
C LEU A 102 -17.45 17.54 3.40
N CYS A 103 -17.48 16.84 4.53
CA CYS A 103 -18.19 15.57 4.69
C CYS A 103 -19.03 15.55 5.98
N PRO A 104 -20.19 16.23 6.01
CA PRO A 104 -21.00 16.39 7.24
C PRO A 104 -21.56 15.08 7.81
N HIS A 105 -21.68 14.05 6.97
CA HIS A 105 -22.21 12.73 7.31
C HIS A 105 -21.10 11.70 7.61
N ALA A 106 -19.84 12.13 7.71
CA ALA A 106 -18.74 11.24 8.11
C ALA A 106 -18.88 10.78 9.55
N VAL A 107 -18.59 9.50 9.78
CA VAL A 107 -18.28 8.99 11.11
C VAL A 107 -16.90 9.52 11.50
N VAL A 108 -16.79 10.11 12.69
CA VAL A 108 -15.52 10.63 13.22
C VAL A 108 -15.15 9.85 14.47
N LEU A 109 -13.98 9.21 14.46
CA LEU A 109 -13.44 8.48 15.60
C LEU A 109 -12.18 9.18 16.14
N PRO A 110 -11.98 9.22 17.47
CA PRO A 110 -10.70 9.62 18.04
C PRO A 110 -9.63 8.55 17.73
N PRO A 111 -8.36 8.93 17.55
CA PRO A 111 -7.30 7.97 17.31
C PRO A 111 -7.00 7.11 18.55
N ASP A 112 -6.91 5.79 18.36
CA ASP A 112 -6.39 4.84 19.35
C ASP A 112 -4.97 4.39 18.99
N MET A 113 -3.98 5.17 19.45
CA MET A 113 -2.57 4.93 19.13
C MET A 113 -2.04 3.60 19.69
N GLY A 114 -2.60 3.11 20.81
CA GLY A 114 -2.20 1.83 21.40
C GLY A 114 -2.63 0.65 20.52
N LYS A 115 -3.89 0.70 20.05
CA LYS A 115 -4.44 -0.25 19.07
C LYS A 115 -3.63 -0.24 17.78
N TYR A 116 -3.38 0.92 17.19
CA TYR A 116 -2.63 1.02 15.93
C TYR A 116 -1.21 0.49 16.10
N ALA A 117 -0.52 0.81 17.22
CA ALA A 117 0.84 0.34 17.46
C ALA A 117 0.92 -1.18 17.57
N ARG A 118 -0.09 -1.80 18.19
CA ARG A 118 -0.20 -3.27 18.25
C ARG A 118 -0.35 -3.87 16.86
N VAL A 119 -1.27 -3.37 16.04
CA VAL A 119 -1.47 -3.88 14.67
C VAL A 119 -0.23 -3.65 13.80
N GLY A 120 0.42 -2.49 13.91
CA GLY A 120 1.66 -2.20 13.17
C GLY A 120 2.80 -3.16 13.57
N ARG A 121 2.87 -3.60 14.84
CA ARG A 121 3.81 -4.67 15.24
C ARG A 121 3.47 -6.02 14.61
N GLU A 122 2.20 -6.39 14.56
CA GLU A 122 1.76 -7.62 13.89
C GLU A 122 2.14 -7.63 12.40
N ILE A 123 2.02 -6.47 11.73
CA ILE A 123 2.45 -6.30 10.33
C ILE A 123 3.98 -6.40 10.21
N ARG A 124 4.74 -5.73 11.09
CA ARG A 124 6.21 -5.86 11.14
C ARG A 124 6.66 -7.29 11.34
N THR A 125 6.02 -8.07 12.20
CA THR A 125 6.34 -9.50 12.37
C THR A 125 6.19 -10.27 11.06
N ARG A 126 5.19 -9.95 10.24
CA ARG A 126 5.01 -10.56 8.91
C ARG A 126 6.10 -10.12 7.93
N MET A 127 6.51 -8.85 7.97
CA MET A 127 7.64 -8.35 7.16
C MET A 127 8.95 -9.07 7.53
N THR A 128 9.27 -9.18 8.83
CA THR A 128 10.49 -9.85 9.31
C THR A 128 10.50 -11.35 9.02
N ALA A 129 9.33 -11.98 8.84
CA ALA A 129 9.24 -13.37 8.40
C ALA A 129 9.64 -13.56 6.93
N LEU A 130 9.62 -12.50 6.10
CA LEU A 130 10.08 -12.53 4.71
C LEU A 130 11.59 -12.29 4.61
N THR A 131 12.09 -11.30 5.34
CA THR A 131 13.51 -10.92 5.36
C THR A 131 13.88 -10.34 6.73
N PRO A 132 15.09 -10.61 7.27
CA PRO A 132 15.56 -9.92 8.45
C PRO A 132 15.93 -8.45 8.18
N LEU A 133 16.11 -8.06 6.91
CA LEU A 133 16.51 -6.71 6.49
C LEU A 133 15.28 -5.82 6.30
N VAL A 134 14.70 -5.37 7.41
CA VAL A 134 13.55 -4.46 7.45
C VAL A 134 13.97 -3.12 8.06
N GLU A 135 13.75 -2.03 7.33
CA GLU A 135 13.97 -0.66 7.80
C GLU A 135 12.62 0.07 7.94
N PRO A 136 12.09 0.22 9.17
CA PRO A 136 10.82 0.90 9.41
C PRO A 136 10.96 2.41 9.23
N LEU A 137 10.04 3.02 8.48
CA LEU A 137 9.89 4.47 8.39
C LEU A 137 8.84 4.99 9.38
N SER A 138 7.77 4.21 9.58
CA SER A 138 6.64 4.60 10.42
C SER A 138 5.97 3.39 11.07
N ILE A 139 4.77 3.58 11.61
CA ILE A 139 3.98 2.51 12.21
C ILE A 139 3.49 1.48 11.19
N ASP A 140 3.27 1.91 9.95
CA ASP A 140 2.64 1.20 8.85
C ASP A 140 3.49 1.13 7.56
N GLU A 141 4.70 1.71 7.60
CA GLU A 141 5.59 1.84 6.45
C GLU A 141 6.99 1.29 6.72
N ALA A 142 7.57 0.56 5.76
CA ALA A 142 8.93 0.04 5.84
C ALA A 142 9.54 -0.27 4.45
N PHE A 143 10.87 -0.19 4.38
CA PHE A 143 11.66 -0.80 3.32
C PHE A 143 12.08 -2.22 3.71
N LEU A 144 12.06 -3.13 2.74
CA LEU A 144 12.48 -4.51 2.86
C LEU A 144 13.52 -4.80 1.77
N ASP A 145 14.67 -5.37 2.16
CA ASP A 145 15.61 -5.96 1.20
C ASP A 145 15.27 -7.44 1.03
N LEU A 146 14.76 -7.79 -0.16
CA LEU A 146 14.35 -9.14 -0.54
C LEU A 146 15.44 -9.88 -1.32
N THR A 147 16.69 -9.41 -1.29
CA THR A 147 17.81 -10.08 -1.96
C THR A 147 17.98 -11.51 -1.42
N GLY A 148 17.90 -12.50 -2.31
CA GLY A 148 17.99 -13.92 -1.95
C GLY A 148 16.73 -14.51 -1.32
N CYS A 149 15.64 -13.75 -1.21
CA CYS A 149 14.33 -14.28 -0.84
C CYS A 149 13.71 -15.01 -2.05
N GLU A 150 13.40 -16.30 -1.89
CA GLU A 150 12.66 -17.05 -2.90
C GLU A 150 11.16 -16.66 -2.83
N PRO A 151 10.58 -16.10 -3.90
CA PRO A 151 9.18 -15.73 -3.88
C PRO A 151 8.28 -16.97 -3.90
N SER A 152 7.32 -17.02 -2.97
CA SER A 152 6.39 -18.15 -2.85
C SER A 152 5.51 -18.38 -4.09
N ASN A 153 5.36 -17.35 -4.94
CA ASN A 153 4.63 -17.39 -6.21
C ASN A 153 5.55 -17.43 -7.44
N GLY A 154 6.88 -17.53 -7.26
CA GLY A 154 7.86 -17.51 -8.34
C GLY A 154 8.02 -16.15 -9.05
N ALA A 155 7.45 -15.07 -8.49
CA ALA A 155 7.56 -13.71 -9.02
C ALA A 155 8.48 -12.85 -8.15
N GLY A 156 9.54 -12.28 -8.74
CA GLY A 156 10.46 -11.37 -8.06
C GLY A 156 9.77 -10.09 -7.59
N ALA A 157 10.43 -9.33 -6.70
CA ALA A 157 9.85 -8.14 -6.09
C ALA A 157 9.40 -7.07 -7.12
N ALA A 158 10.21 -6.83 -8.16
CA ALA A 158 9.81 -5.93 -9.24
C ALA A 158 8.59 -6.40 -10.03
N GLU A 159 8.37 -7.71 -10.11
CA GLU A 159 7.30 -8.30 -10.92
C GLU A 159 5.93 -8.25 -10.20
N THR A 160 5.91 -8.23 -8.87
CA THR A 160 4.67 -8.13 -8.09
C THR A 160 4.11 -6.71 -8.01
N LEU A 161 4.88 -5.70 -8.45
CA LEU A 161 4.52 -4.28 -8.38
C LEU A 161 3.90 -3.73 -9.67
N VAL A 162 3.71 -4.55 -10.71
CA VAL A 162 3.40 -4.09 -12.07
C VAL A 162 1.97 -4.37 -12.50
#